data_AF-A0A535BPY9-F1
#
_entry.id   AF-A0A535BPY9-F1
#
_cell.length_a   1.000
_cell.length_b   1.000
_cell.length_c   1.000
_cell.angle_alpha   90.00
_cell.angle_beta   90.00
_cell.angle_gamma   90.00
#
_symmetry.space_group_name_H-M   'P 1'
#
loop_
_entity.id
_entity.type
_entity.pdbx_description
1 polymer ?
#
loop_
_entity_poly.entity_id
_entity_poly.type
_entity_poly.pdbx_seq_one_letter_code
_entity_poly.pdbx_strand_id
1 'polypeptide(L)'
;MKIRQTLILSVVVLTGCSSAGNPGTTLWAGLTNYREEMRTLEAKPERWPERQRLAESIKTTYVVTVGASREFNRLVDLDLRRREFLIAQREGGLRAERAKEIQEELVQVNEQIDGLTRLTKGQLMNSQLNVQDTSKTIETVATIGLLELAIDAFSSQTNTSPTAAPSTKVGPYVVIDQGSFSSAVRTPEGQTFHCTTRMVSEEGASIRCQPVGGKS
;
A
#
# COMPACT_ATOMS: atom_id res chain seq x y z
N MET A 1 62.37 13.07 -16.89
CA MET A 1 61.27 13.93 -16.37
C MET A 1 60.46 14.38 -17.59
N LYS A 2 59.16 14.15 -17.77
CA LYS A 2 58.01 14.02 -16.87
C LYS A 2 57.11 12.86 -17.34
N ILE A 3 56.65 12.07 -16.38
CA ILE A 3 55.76 10.91 -16.54
C ILE A 3 54.34 11.42 -16.77
N ARG A 4 53.68 10.95 -17.84
CA ARG A 4 52.26 11.19 -18.12
C ARG A 4 51.43 10.44 -17.08
N GLN A 5 50.67 11.16 -16.26
CA GLN A 5 49.75 10.58 -15.28
C GLN A 5 48.51 10.06 -16.00
N THR A 6 48.48 8.76 -16.27
CA THR A 6 47.26 8.03 -16.64
C THR A 6 46.56 7.61 -15.35
N LEU A 7 45.51 8.33 -14.98
CA LEU A 7 44.72 8.07 -13.79
C LEU A 7 43.72 6.96 -14.12
N ILE A 8 44.15 5.71 -13.94
CA ILE A 8 43.28 4.53 -14.00
C ILE A 8 42.56 4.46 -12.66
N LEU A 9 41.33 4.99 -12.63
CA LEU A 9 40.43 4.86 -11.48
C LEU A 9 39.69 3.52 -11.59
N SER A 10 40.25 2.49 -10.96
CA SER A 10 39.63 1.17 -10.83
C SER A 10 39.05 0.99 -9.44
N VAL A 11 37.91 0.28 -9.38
CA VAL A 11 37.31 -0.44 -8.23
C VAL A 11 36.60 0.47 -7.22
N VAL A 12 35.35 0.27 -6.80
CA VAL A 12 34.61 -0.98 -6.52
C VAL A 12 33.11 -0.76 -6.77
N VAL A 13 32.53 -1.48 -7.73
CA VAL A 13 31.08 -1.70 -7.77
C VAL A 13 30.80 -2.88 -6.82
N LEU A 14 30.42 -2.56 -5.59
CA LEU A 14 29.81 -3.53 -4.68
C LEU A 14 28.40 -3.81 -5.19
N THR A 15 28.26 -4.67 -6.20
CA THR A 15 27.01 -5.42 -6.41
C THR A 15 26.91 -6.46 -5.31
N GLY A 16 26.60 -6.02 -4.10
CA GLY A 16 25.88 -6.88 -3.18
C GLY A 16 24.53 -7.16 -3.83
N CYS A 17 24.26 -8.41 -4.20
CA CYS A 17 22.88 -8.84 -4.37
C CYS A 17 22.24 -8.78 -2.99
N SER A 18 21.85 -7.58 -2.54
CA SER A 18 20.82 -7.48 -1.52
C SER A 18 19.60 -8.15 -2.11
N SER A 19 18.87 -8.90 -1.31
CA SER A 19 17.52 -9.31 -1.68
C SER A 19 16.67 -8.04 -1.75
N ALA A 20 16.78 -7.29 -2.85
CA ALA A 20 16.16 -5.99 -3.02
C ALA A 20 14.66 -6.13 -2.74
N GLY A 21 14.12 -5.23 -1.91
CA GLY A 21 12.69 -5.20 -1.64
C GLY A 21 11.90 -5.15 -2.94
N ASN A 22 10.77 -5.83 -2.97
CA ASN A 22 9.84 -5.75 -4.10
C ASN A 22 9.09 -4.42 -4.00
N PRO A 23 9.11 -3.56 -5.03
CA PRO A 23 8.42 -2.26 -4.98
C PRO A 23 6.92 -2.39 -4.68
N GLY A 24 6.26 -3.42 -5.19
CA GLY A 24 4.84 -3.69 -4.94
C GLY A 24 4.59 -4.12 -3.50
N THR A 25 5.42 -5.01 -2.94
CA THR A 25 5.31 -5.38 -1.52
C THR A 25 5.60 -4.18 -0.61
N THR A 26 6.56 -3.33 -0.99
CA THR A 26 6.91 -2.09 -0.28
C THR A 26 5.74 -1.12 -0.28
N LEU A 27 5.10 -0.91 -1.42
CA LEU A 27 3.91 -0.08 -1.53
C LEU A 27 2.77 -0.64 -0.68
N TRP A 28 2.50 -1.94 -0.77
CA TRP A 28 1.46 -2.58 0.03
C TRP A 28 1.69 -2.40 1.53
N ALA A 29 2.92 -2.60 2.00
CA ALA A 29 3.28 -2.37 3.40
C ALA A 29 3.08 -0.91 3.81
N GLY A 30 3.45 0.04 2.92
CA GLY A 30 3.19 1.47 3.12
C GLY A 30 1.71 1.80 3.23
N LEU A 31 0.87 1.28 2.33
CA LEU A 31 -0.59 1.48 2.34
C LEU A 31 -1.21 0.91 3.62
N THR A 32 -0.77 -0.27 4.02
CA THR A 32 -1.20 -0.91 5.27
C THR A 32 -0.82 -0.05 6.47
N ASN A 33 0.44 0.35 6.57
CA ASN A 33 0.93 1.19 7.67
C ASN A 33 0.18 2.53 7.73
N TYR A 34 -0.01 3.21 6.60
CA TYR A 34 -0.77 4.44 6.51
C TYR A 34 -2.18 4.28 7.11
N ARG A 35 -2.89 3.21 6.73
CA ARG A 35 -4.25 2.95 7.20
C ARG A 35 -4.30 2.67 8.71
N GLU A 36 -3.40 1.82 9.21
CA GLU A 36 -3.34 1.47 10.64
C GLU A 36 -2.99 2.68 11.52
N GLU A 37 -1.99 3.46 11.11
CA GLU A 37 -1.55 4.66 11.82
C GLU A 37 -2.61 5.76 11.76
N MET A 38 -3.24 5.99 10.60
CA MET A 38 -4.35 6.94 10.48
C MET A 38 -5.50 6.59 11.43
N ARG A 39 -5.90 5.32 11.49
CA ARG A 39 -6.94 4.87 12.42
C ARG A 39 -6.59 5.17 13.87
N THR A 40 -5.33 4.98 14.24
CA THR A 40 -4.83 5.26 15.59
C THR A 40 -4.85 6.77 15.89
N LEU A 41 -4.55 7.60 14.89
CA LEU A 41 -4.54 9.07 15.01
C LEU A 41 -5.92 9.71 14.92
N GLU A 42 -6.92 9.06 14.35
CA GLU A 42 -8.31 9.56 14.30
C GLU A 42 -8.93 9.75 15.69
N ALA A 43 -8.48 8.99 16.68
CA ALA A 43 -8.90 9.17 18.07
C ALA A 43 -8.28 10.41 18.75
N LYS A 44 -7.37 11.11 18.07
CA LYS A 44 -6.53 12.19 18.61
C LYS A 44 -6.60 13.44 17.71
N PRO A 45 -7.68 14.23 17.79
CA PRO A 45 -7.92 15.36 16.89
C PRO A 45 -6.73 16.33 16.79
N GLU A 46 -6.04 16.57 17.91
CA GLU A 46 -4.89 17.45 18.05
C GLU A 46 -3.65 17.01 17.22
N ARG A 47 -3.58 15.74 16.81
CA ARG A 47 -2.45 15.19 16.05
C ARG A 47 -2.56 15.37 14.53
N TRP A 48 -3.18 16.46 14.09
CA TRP A 48 -3.28 16.84 12.68
C TRP A 48 -1.93 16.84 11.93
N PRO A 49 -0.84 17.44 12.45
CA PRO A 49 0.43 17.47 11.74
C PRO A 49 0.99 16.08 11.44
N GLU A 50 0.69 15.09 12.27
CA GLU A 50 1.16 13.72 12.06
C GLU A 50 0.37 13.00 10.98
N ARG A 51 -0.95 13.21 10.94
CA ARG A 51 -1.80 12.73 9.83
C ARG A 51 -1.31 13.30 8.49
N GLN A 52 -0.97 14.59 8.44
CA GLN A 52 -0.36 15.19 7.25
C GLN A 52 0.97 14.53 6.87
N ARG A 53 1.87 14.28 7.82
CA ARG A 53 3.15 13.60 7.54
C ARG A 53 2.94 12.18 7.03
N LEU A 54 1.98 11.44 7.57
CA LEU A 54 1.65 10.10 7.05
C LEU A 54 1.13 10.16 5.61
N ALA A 55 0.28 11.15 5.30
CA ALA A 55 -0.20 11.39 3.95
C ALA A 55 0.95 11.69 2.97
N GLU A 56 1.88 12.57 3.33
CA GLU A 56 3.05 12.85 2.49
C GLU A 56 4.02 11.67 2.38
N SER A 57 4.17 10.90 3.47
CA SER A 57 4.99 9.70 3.47
C SER A 57 4.44 8.65 2.50
N ILE A 58 3.12 8.37 2.49
CA ILE A 58 2.56 7.37 1.58
C ILE A 58 2.60 7.83 0.12
N LYS A 59 2.42 9.12 -0.16
CA LYS A 59 2.64 9.69 -1.50
C LYS A 59 4.09 9.47 -1.97
N THR A 60 5.05 9.70 -1.08
CA THR A 60 6.47 9.47 -1.37
C THR A 60 6.74 7.98 -1.63
N THR A 61 6.21 7.08 -0.78
CA THR A 61 6.31 5.63 -1.00
C THR A 61 5.74 5.22 -2.35
N TYR A 62 4.60 5.78 -2.77
CA TYR A 62 4.03 5.51 -4.09
C TYR A 62 4.95 5.99 -5.22
N VAL A 63 5.48 7.21 -5.13
CA VAL A 63 6.40 7.76 -6.14
C VAL A 63 7.65 6.90 -6.30
N VAL A 64 8.26 6.44 -5.21
CA VAL A 64 9.49 5.63 -5.28
C VAL A 64 9.26 4.18 -5.70
N THR A 65 8.03 3.67 -5.60
CA THR A 65 7.70 2.27 -5.93
C THR A 65 7.05 2.11 -7.31
N VAL A 66 6.19 3.04 -7.70
CA VAL A 66 5.37 2.97 -8.93
C VAL A 66 5.68 4.12 -9.88
N GLY A 67 6.11 5.26 -9.34
CA GLY A 67 6.27 6.52 -10.07
C GLY A 67 5.18 7.54 -9.74
N ALA A 68 5.30 8.74 -10.29
CA ALA A 68 4.36 9.82 -10.01
C ALA A 68 2.94 9.49 -10.51
N SER A 69 1.93 9.69 -9.64
CA SER A 69 0.50 9.59 -10.00
C SER A 69 -0.26 10.75 -9.39
N ARG A 70 -0.92 11.55 -10.25
CA ARG A 70 -1.78 12.65 -9.80
C ARG A 70 -3.04 12.11 -9.12
N GLU A 71 -3.57 11.01 -9.65
CA GLU A 71 -4.76 10.34 -9.14
C GLU A 71 -4.52 9.81 -7.74
N PHE A 72 -3.38 9.15 -7.50
CA PHE A 72 -3.03 8.66 -6.17
C PHE A 72 -2.81 9.80 -5.18
N ASN A 73 -2.06 10.84 -5.55
CA ASN A 73 -1.86 11.99 -4.66
C ASN A 73 -3.19 12.63 -4.26
N ARG A 74 -4.11 12.78 -5.22
CA ARG A 74 -5.45 13.31 -4.97
C ARG A 74 -6.29 12.37 -4.10
N LEU A 75 -6.18 11.06 -4.28
CA LEU A 75 -6.84 10.06 -3.44
C LEU A 75 -6.41 10.20 -1.97
N VAL A 76 -5.10 10.35 -1.71
CA VAL A 76 -4.55 10.57 -0.37
C VAL A 76 -5.06 11.88 0.24
N ASP A 77 -5.08 12.98 -0.54
CA ASP A 77 -5.58 14.28 -0.08
C ASP A 77 -7.05 14.24 0.31
N LEU A 78 -7.86 13.54 -0.49
CA LEU A 78 -9.29 13.37 -0.23
C LEU A 78 -9.53 12.46 0.98
N ASP A 79 -8.77 11.37 1.13
CA ASP A 79 -8.86 10.51 2.33
C ASP A 79 -8.55 11.31 3.60
N LEU A 80 -7.45 12.08 3.59
CA LEU A 80 -7.09 12.95 4.70
C LEU A 80 -8.21 13.94 5.03
N ARG A 81 -8.74 14.65 4.02
CA ARG A 81 -9.82 15.62 4.22
C ARG A 81 -11.10 14.97 4.72
N ARG A 82 -11.44 13.79 4.21
CA ARG A 82 -12.59 13.00 4.67
C ARG A 82 -12.46 12.68 6.15
N ARG A 83 -11.29 12.21 6.60
CA ARG A 83 -11.04 11.89 8.01
C ARG A 83 -11.19 13.11 8.91
N GLU A 84 -10.69 14.28 8.50
CA GLU A 84 -10.87 15.52 9.27
C GLU A 84 -12.34 15.92 9.43
N PHE A 85 -13.13 15.80 8.37
CA PHE A 85 -14.56 16.06 8.45
C PHE A 85 -15.27 15.12 9.43
N LEU A 86 -14.89 13.85 9.44
CA LEU A 86 -15.47 12.87 10.36
C LEU A 86 -15.04 13.11 11.81
N ILE A 87 -13.79 13.52 12.04
CA ILE A 87 -13.30 13.93 13.36
C ILE A 87 -14.08 15.15 13.85
N ALA A 88 -14.21 16.19 13.03
CA ALA A 88 -14.95 17.41 13.37
C ALA A 88 -16.43 17.13 13.68
N GLN A 89 -17.08 16.23 12.93
CA GLN A 89 -18.45 15.79 13.22
C GLN A 89 -18.55 15.07 14.57
N ARG A 90 -17.56 14.25 14.93
CA ARG A 90 -17.56 13.47 16.19
C ARG A 90 -17.36 14.37 17.43
N GLU A 91 -16.57 15.43 17.33
CA GLU A 91 -16.33 16.35 18.44
C GLU A 91 -17.60 17.12 18.87
N GLY A 92 -18.64 17.18 18.03
CA GLY A 92 -19.95 17.70 18.40
C GLY A 92 -20.02 19.22 18.60
N GLY A 93 -18.92 19.96 18.39
CA GLY A 93 -18.84 21.42 18.56
C GLY A 93 -19.31 22.24 17.35
N LEU A 94 -19.80 21.60 16.29
CA LEU A 94 -20.18 22.27 15.05
C LEU A 94 -21.57 22.90 15.13
N ARG A 95 -21.71 24.12 14.60
CA ARG A 95 -23.03 24.72 14.32
C ARG A 95 -23.77 23.88 13.28
N ALA A 96 -25.10 23.83 13.38
CA ALA A 96 -25.94 23.01 12.49
C ALA A 96 -25.69 23.26 11.00
N GLU A 97 -25.53 24.52 10.57
CA GLU A 97 -25.23 24.84 9.17
C GLU A 97 -23.88 24.29 8.73
N ARG A 98 -22.85 24.41 9.58
CA ARG A 98 -21.51 23.88 9.29
C ARG A 98 -21.51 22.35 9.25
N ALA A 99 -22.28 21.71 10.12
CA ALA A 99 -22.45 20.25 10.11
C ALA A 99 -23.12 19.79 8.81
N LYS A 100 -24.13 20.53 8.32
CA LYS A 100 -24.80 20.26 7.04
C LYS A 100 -23.86 20.42 5.85
N GLU A 101 -23.11 21.52 5.79
CA GLU A 101 -22.10 21.78 4.75
C GLU A 101 -21.05 20.65 4.71
N ILE A 102 -20.52 20.25 5.86
CA ILE A 102 -19.55 19.15 5.96
C ILE A 102 -20.17 17.83 5.48
N GLN A 103 -21.45 17.58 5.78
CA GLN A 103 -22.15 16.39 5.32
C GLN A 103 -22.27 16.35 3.78
N GLU A 104 -22.60 17.48 3.15
CA GLU A 104 -22.69 17.60 1.69
C GLU A 104 -21.31 17.43 1.04
N GLU A 105 -20.26 18.04 1.60
CA GLU A 105 -18.88 17.85 1.14
C GLU A 105 -18.43 16.39 1.28
N LEU A 106 -18.78 15.71 2.38
CA LEU A 106 -18.44 14.30 2.59
C LEU A 106 -19.01 13.39 1.51
N VAL A 107 -20.23 13.66 1.02
CA VAL A 107 -20.83 12.92 -0.10
C VAL A 107 -19.98 13.08 -1.36
N GLN A 108 -19.64 14.32 -1.72
CA GLN A 108 -18.81 14.60 -2.91
C GLN A 108 -17.40 14.02 -2.79
N VAL A 109 -16.82 14.06 -1.60
CA VAL A 109 -15.50 13.49 -1.32
C VAL A 109 -15.53 11.97 -1.48
N ASN A 110 -16.55 11.28 -0.96
CA ASN A 110 -16.71 9.83 -1.12
C ASN A 110 -16.83 9.43 -2.60
N GLU A 111 -17.65 10.15 -3.38
CA GLU A 111 -17.78 9.89 -4.82
C GLU A 111 -16.46 10.06 -5.58
N GLN A 112 -15.68 11.10 -5.26
CA GLN A 112 -14.35 11.31 -5.85
C GLN A 112 -13.36 10.21 -5.45
N ILE A 113 -13.38 9.79 -4.18
CA ILE A 113 -12.55 8.69 -3.68
C ILE A 113 -12.87 7.40 -4.44
N ASP A 114 -14.15 7.03 -4.59
CA ASP A 114 -14.56 5.82 -5.31
C ASP A 114 -14.13 5.86 -6.79
N GLY A 115 -14.22 7.03 -7.42
CA GLY A 115 -13.71 7.25 -8.77
C GLY A 115 -12.19 7.06 -8.88
N LEU A 116 -11.43 7.68 -7.97
CA LEU A 116 -9.97 7.64 -7.98
C LEU A 116 -9.41 6.28 -7.59
N THR A 117 -10.03 5.58 -6.63
CA THR A 117 -9.66 4.21 -6.24
C THR A 117 -9.64 3.29 -7.47
N ARG A 118 -10.67 3.36 -8.33
CA ARG A 118 -10.72 2.58 -9.58
C ARG A 118 -9.60 2.96 -10.56
N LEU A 119 -9.32 4.26 -10.71
CA LEU A 119 -8.26 4.75 -11.60
C LEU A 119 -6.87 4.32 -11.10
N THR A 120 -6.58 4.52 -9.81
CA THR A 120 -5.33 4.11 -9.16
C THR A 120 -5.13 2.60 -9.27
N LYS A 121 -6.18 1.80 -9.04
CA LYS A 121 -6.14 0.34 -9.23
C LYS A 121 -5.75 -0.02 -10.66
N GLY A 122 -6.39 0.61 -11.66
CA GLY A 122 -6.02 0.44 -13.06
C GLY A 122 -4.57 0.83 -13.36
N GLN A 123 -4.08 1.94 -12.80
CA GLN A 123 -2.68 2.37 -12.96
C GLN A 123 -1.70 1.37 -12.34
N LEU A 124 -1.98 0.87 -11.13
CA LEU A 124 -1.14 -0.12 -10.46
C LEU A 124 -1.07 -1.42 -11.26
N MET A 125 -2.21 -1.91 -11.75
CA MET A 125 -2.27 -3.13 -12.57
C MET A 125 -1.61 -2.98 -13.94
N ASN A 126 -1.46 -1.76 -14.45
CA ASN A 126 -0.76 -1.50 -15.72
C ASN A 126 0.70 -1.05 -15.53
N SER A 127 1.14 -0.85 -14.29
CA SER A 127 2.48 -0.36 -13.97
C SER A 127 3.56 -1.44 -14.11
N GLN A 128 4.83 -1.01 -14.06
CA GLN A 128 6.02 -1.87 -14.11
C GLN A 128 6.09 -2.93 -12.98
N LEU A 129 5.19 -2.87 -11.98
CA LEU A 129 5.00 -3.96 -11.01
C LEU A 129 4.67 -5.31 -11.66
N ASN A 130 4.13 -5.30 -12.90
CA ASN A 130 3.89 -6.50 -13.69
C ASN A 130 5.08 -6.95 -14.58
N VAL A 131 6.16 -6.16 -14.65
CA VAL A 131 7.21 -6.32 -15.69
C VAL A 131 8.53 -6.87 -15.14
N GLN A 132 8.72 -7.02 -13.82
CA GLN A 132 9.90 -7.67 -13.26
C GLN A 132 9.58 -9.09 -12.76
N ASP A 133 10.24 -10.04 -13.42
CA ASP A 133 10.19 -11.51 -13.31
C ASP A 133 9.05 -12.26 -14.01
N THR A 134 9.41 -12.81 -15.18
CA THR A 134 8.69 -13.88 -15.90
C THR A 134 8.67 -15.22 -15.16
N SER A 135 9.27 -15.30 -13.97
CA SER A 135 8.91 -16.33 -13.01
C SER A 135 7.60 -15.88 -12.35
N LYS A 136 6.48 -16.48 -12.77
CA LYS A 136 5.16 -16.35 -12.13
C LYS A 136 5.21 -16.97 -10.72
N THR A 137 5.95 -16.35 -9.81
CA THR A 137 6.08 -16.77 -8.42
C THR A 137 4.78 -16.42 -7.69
N ILE A 138 4.36 -17.32 -6.80
CA ILE A 138 3.19 -17.13 -5.95
C ILE A 138 3.28 -15.80 -5.17
N GLU A 139 4.50 -15.33 -4.90
CA GLU A 139 4.86 -14.03 -4.36
C GLU A 139 4.30 -12.84 -5.17
N THR A 140 4.41 -12.88 -6.51
CA THR A 140 3.88 -11.83 -7.38
C THR A 140 2.35 -11.82 -7.33
N VAL A 141 1.73 -13.01 -7.39
CA VAL A 141 0.27 -13.17 -7.23
C VAL A 141 -0.18 -12.60 -5.88
N ALA A 142 0.52 -12.96 -4.80
CA ALA A 142 0.24 -12.45 -3.46
C ALA A 142 0.36 -10.92 -3.41
N THR A 143 1.44 -10.35 -3.95
CA THR A 143 1.68 -8.91 -3.96
C THR A 143 0.59 -8.15 -4.70
N ILE A 144 0.20 -8.61 -5.89
CA ILE A 144 -0.87 -8.00 -6.69
C ILE A 144 -2.20 -8.04 -5.92
N GLY A 145 -2.58 -9.20 -5.39
CA GLY A 145 -3.84 -9.35 -4.67
C GLY A 145 -3.87 -8.53 -3.37
N LEU A 146 -2.74 -8.45 -2.67
CA LEU A 146 -2.60 -7.63 -1.46
C LEU A 146 -2.70 -6.12 -1.78
N LEU A 147 -2.07 -5.65 -2.86
CA LEU A 147 -2.20 -4.27 -3.33
C LEU A 147 -3.64 -3.94 -3.70
N GLU A 148 -4.32 -4.83 -4.42
CA GLU A 148 -5.73 -4.67 -4.77
C GLU A 148 -6.61 -4.52 -3.52
N LEU A 149 -6.46 -5.41 -2.54
CA LEU A 149 -7.19 -5.35 -1.27
C LEU A 149 -6.88 -4.07 -0.49
N ALA A 150 -5.61 -3.65 -0.45
CA ALA A 150 -5.20 -2.44 0.26
C ALA A 150 -5.78 -1.16 -0.36
N ILE A 151 -5.86 -1.09 -1.69
CA ILE A 151 -6.46 0.03 -2.40
C ILE A 151 -7.97 0.05 -2.23
N ASP A 152 -8.65 -1.10 -2.37
CA ASP A 152 -10.10 -1.19 -2.16
C ASP A 152 -10.48 -0.81 -0.72
N ALA A 153 -9.60 -1.08 0.25
CA ALA A 153 -9.80 -0.71 1.65
C ALA A 153 -9.23 0.67 2.04
N PHE A 154 -8.63 1.43 1.11
CA PHE A 154 -7.79 2.60 1.43
C PHE A 154 -8.51 3.66 2.27
N SER A 155 -9.73 4.03 1.85
CA SER A 155 -10.57 5.00 2.57
C SER A 155 -11.71 4.35 3.38
N SER A 156 -11.71 3.02 3.49
CA SER A 156 -12.78 2.32 4.20
C SER A 156 -12.75 2.62 5.71
N GLN A 157 -13.91 2.96 6.27
CA GLN A 157 -14.14 3.01 7.72
C GLN A 157 -14.68 1.66 8.19
N THR A 158 -13.94 0.57 8.01
CA THR A 158 -14.43 -0.72 8.53
C THR A 158 -14.19 -0.80 10.03
N ASN A 159 -15.18 -0.36 10.82
CA ASN A 159 -15.41 -0.75 12.21
C ASN A 159 -16.13 -2.12 12.30
N THR A 160 -16.40 -2.77 11.18
CA THR A 160 -16.96 -4.12 11.14
C THR A 160 -15.84 -5.12 11.23
N SER A 161 -15.74 -5.85 12.35
CA SER A 161 -14.95 -7.07 12.44
C SER A 161 -15.30 -7.96 11.24
N PRO A 162 -14.36 -8.25 10.33
CA PRO A 162 -14.65 -9.14 9.23
C PRO A 162 -14.85 -10.55 9.81
N THR A 163 -16.04 -11.13 9.65
CA THR A 163 -16.29 -12.54 9.98
C THR A 163 -15.43 -13.49 9.13
N ALA A 164 -14.82 -12.98 8.06
CA ALA A 164 -13.86 -13.68 7.19
C ALA A 164 -12.72 -12.74 6.76
N ALA A 165 -11.52 -13.31 6.62
CA ALA A 165 -10.34 -12.61 6.13
C ALA A 165 -10.58 -12.02 4.72
N PRO A 166 -10.19 -10.75 4.43
CA PRO A 166 -10.33 -10.15 3.11
C PRO A 166 -9.64 -10.98 2.02
N SER A 167 -10.27 -11.11 0.85
CA SER A 167 -9.71 -11.90 -0.25
C SER A 167 -10.07 -11.34 -1.63
N THR A 168 -9.17 -11.51 -2.59
CA THR A 168 -9.38 -11.12 -4.00
C THR A 168 -8.90 -12.22 -4.96
N LYS A 169 -9.32 -12.12 -6.23
CA LYS A 169 -8.87 -13.00 -7.31
C LYS A 169 -7.82 -12.32 -8.16
N VAL A 170 -6.71 -13.01 -8.39
CA VAL A 170 -5.66 -12.60 -9.33
C VAL A 170 -5.54 -13.67 -10.40
N GLY A 171 -6.22 -13.48 -11.52
CA GLY A 171 -6.39 -14.54 -12.52
C GLY A 171 -7.06 -15.78 -11.92
N PRO A 172 -6.47 -16.99 -12.03
CA PRO A 172 -7.06 -18.20 -11.45
C PRO A 172 -6.75 -18.39 -9.96
N TYR A 173 -5.93 -17.52 -9.36
CA TYR A 173 -5.53 -17.62 -7.96
C TYR A 173 -6.46 -16.82 -7.04
N VAL A 174 -6.59 -17.26 -5.79
CA VAL A 174 -7.26 -16.51 -4.72
C VAL A 174 -6.22 -16.08 -3.70
N VAL A 175 -6.13 -14.78 -3.44
CA VAL A 175 -5.25 -14.19 -2.43
C VAL A 175 -6.08 -13.80 -1.23
N ILE A 176 -5.62 -14.16 -0.03
CA ILE A 176 -6.31 -13.93 1.24
C ILE A 176 -5.35 -13.17 2.14
N ASP A 177 -5.73 -11.97 2.59
CA ASP A 177 -4.99 -11.20 3.58
C ASP A 177 -5.33 -11.71 4.98
N GLN A 178 -4.35 -12.30 5.67
CA GLN A 178 -4.52 -12.85 7.01
C GLN A 178 -4.18 -11.82 8.10
N GLY A 179 -3.79 -10.60 7.71
CA GLY A 179 -3.33 -9.56 8.62
C GLY A 179 -1.91 -9.82 9.14
N SER A 180 -1.39 -8.87 9.93
CA SER A 180 -0.08 -8.98 10.60
C SER A 180 1.07 -9.41 9.67
N PHE A 181 1.10 -8.85 8.45
CA PHE A 181 2.10 -9.18 7.43
C PHE A 181 2.10 -10.65 6.95
N SER A 182 0.98 -11.35 7.12
CA SER A 182 0.75 -12.71 6.64
C SER A 182 -0.39 -12.76 5.62
N SER A 183 -0.23 -13.60 4.61
CA SER A 183 -1.26 -13.86 3.60
C SER A 183 -1.22 -15.31 3.13
N ALA A 184 -2.26 -15.72 2.41
CA ALA A 184 -2.30 -17.02 1.76
C ALA A 184 -2.69 -16.89 0.29
N VAL A 185 -2.09 -17.72 -0.56
CA VAL A 185 -2.48 -17.85 -1.98
C VAL A 185 -2.98 -19.26 -2.21
N ARG A 186 -4.20 -19.39 -2.73
CA ARG A 186 -4.77 -20.66 -3.20
C ARG A 186 -4.65 -20.73 -4.72
N THR A 187 -4.09 -21.84 -5.21
CA THR A 187 -3.97 -22.14 -6.63
C THR A 187 -5.26 -22.81 -7.14
N PRO A 188 -5.53 -22.77 -8.46
CA PRO A 188 -6.69 -23.45 -9.03
C PRO A 188 -6.65 -24.97 -8.84
N GLU A 189 -5.47 -25.57 -8.63
CA GLU A 189 -5.28 -26.99 -8.32
C GLU A 189 -5.58 -27.34 -6.85
N GLY A 190 -5.93 -26.35 -6.02
CA GLY A 190 -6.25 -26.54 -4.60
C GLY A 190 -5.04 -26.49 -3.66
N GLN A 191 -3.82 -26.23 -4.18
CA GLN A 191 -2.65 -26.01 -3.34
C GLN A 191 -2.76 -24.66 -2.63
N THR A 192 -2.34 -24.61 -1.36
CA THR A 192 -2.25 -23.35 -0.60
C THR A 192 -0.79 -23.04 -0.30
N PHE A 193 -0.43 -21.77 -0.43
CA PHE A 193 0.86 -21.23 -0.03
C PHE A 193 0.66 -20.21 1.08
N HIS A 194 1.43 -20.32 2.16
CA HIS A 194 1.53 -19.29 3.18
C HIS A 194 2.62 -18.30 2.81
N CYS A 195 2.25 -17.03 2.77
CA CYS A 195 3.13 -15.94 2.44
C CYS A 195 3.38 -15.07 3.66
N THR A 196 4.64 -14.71 3.87
CA THR A 196 5.07 -13.80 4.95
C THR A 196 5.78 -12.61 4.34
N THR A 197 5.36 -11.41 4.71
CA THR A 197 6.06 -10.18 4.33
C THR A 197 7.08 -9.82 5.40
N ARG A 198 8.29 -9.51 4.94
CA ARG A 198 9.38 -9.00 5.78
C ARG A 198 9.70 -7.58 5.38
N MET A 199 9.74 -6.70 6.37
CA MET A 199 10.22 -5.33 6.23
C MET A 199 11.72 -5.32 6.53
N VAL A 200 12.50 -4.73 5.64
CA VAL A 200 13.93 -4.50 5.83
C VAL A 200 14.17 -3.00 5.75
N SER A 201 14.79 -2.44 6.79
CA SER A 201 15.09 -1.01 6.84
C SER A 201 15.93 -0.62 5.63
N GLU A 202 15.61 0.51 4.99
CA GLU A 202 16.28 1.06 3.80
C GLU A 202 16.16 0.23 2.51
N GLU A 203 15.92 -1.08 2.59
CA GLU A 203 15.76 -1.97 1.42
C GLU A 203 14.30 -2.16 0.97
N GLY A 204 13.33 -1.79 1.83
CA GLY A 204 11.90 -1.90 1.54
C GLY A 204 11.27 -3.18 2.11
N ALA A 205 10.28 -3.73 1.42
CA ALA A 205 9.58 -4.94 1.86
C ALA A 205 9.71 -6.06 0.83
N SER A 206 9.73 -7.30 1.29
CA SER A 206 9.72 -8.50 0.44
C SER A 206 8.71 -9.50 0.95
N ILE A 207 8.13 -10.29 0.04
CA ILE A 207 7.20 -11.36 0.38
C ILE A 207 7.84 -12.71 0.03
N ARG A 208 7.63 -13.71 0.88
CA ARG A 208 8.08 -15.09 0.64
C ARG A 208 6.94 -16.04 0.88
N CYS A 209 6.69 -16.93 -0.08
CA CYS A 209 5.60 -17.88 -0.05
C CYS A 209 6.13 -19.32 0.02
N GLN A 210 5.53 -20.14 0.88
CA GLN A 210 5.88 -21.55 1.05
C GLN A 210 4.62 -22.41 0.99
N PRO A 211 4.66 -23.58 0.34
CA PRO A 211 3.52 -24.47 0.25
C PRO A 211 3.17 -25.05 1.64
N VAL A 212 1.88 -25.11 1.95
CA VAL A 212 1.42 -25.74 3.19
C VAL A 212 1.66 -27.25 3.11
N GLY A 213 2.47 -27.78 4.03
CA GLY A 213 2.75 -29.23 4.11
C GLY A 213 3.98 -29.71 3.33
N GLY A 214 4.79 -28.83 2.76
CA GLY A 214 6.11 -29.19 2.23
C GLY A 214 7.15 -29.33 3.36
N LYS A 215 7.78 -30.50 3.50
CA LYS A 215 8.94 -30.66 4.38
C LYS A 215 10.09 -29.79 3.86
N SER A 216 10.67 -28.97 4.74
CA SER A 216 11.97 -28.31 4.52
C SER A 216 13.09 -29.34 4.38
#